data_AF-A0A0G1BCR0-F1
#
_entry.id   AF-A0A0G1BCR0-F1
#
_cell.length_a   1.000
_cell.length_b   1.000
_cell.length_c   1.000
_cell.angle_alpha   90.00
_cell.angle_beta   90.00
_cell.angle_gamma   90.00
#
_symmetry.space_group_name_H-M   'P 1'
#
loop_
_entity.id
_entity.type
_entity.pdbx_description
1 polymer ?
#
loop_
_entity_poly.entity_id
_entity_poly.type
_entity_poly.pdbx_seq_one_letter_code
_entity_poly.pdbx_strand_id
1 'polypeptide(L)'
;SKQKGERALKMELFQKGIDREIIEKVLSEPFDSAQGEEDLAKLALEKKMKAWRNLPPQELKKKAYEFLMRKGFDYSVAKDAVENIRHMG
;
A
#
# COMPACT_ATOMS: atom_id res chain seq x y z
N SER A 1 -1.90 9.98 -9.39
CA SER A 1 -1.91 9.77 -7.93
C SER A 1 -0.84 8.75 -7.54
N LYS A 2 -0.06 8.99 -6.48
CA LYS A 2 0.82 7.96 -5.89
C LYS A 2 -0.08 7.10 -5.00
N GLN A 3 -0.27 5.82 -5.32
CA GLN A 3 -0.89 4.89 -4.37
C GLN A 3 -0.09 4.96 -3.06
N LYS A 4 -0.77 5.24 -1.96
CA LYS A 4 -0.23 5.40 -0.60
C LYS A 4 -1.14 4.60 0.31
N GLY A 5 -0.55 3.91 1.28
CA GLY A 5 -1.33 3.27 2.33
C GLY A 5 -1.74 4.27 3.41
N GLU A 6 -2.61 3.80 4.29
CA GLU A 6 -3.24 4.61 5.33
C GLU A 6 -2.21 5.33 6.20
N ARG A 7 -1.10 4.68 6.58
CA ARG A 7 -0.06 5.30 7.42
C ARG A 7 0.62 6.48 6.74
N ALA A 8 0.85 6.40 5.43
CA ALA A 8 1.45 7.50 4.69
C ALA A 8 0.47 8.68 4.55
N LEU A 9 -0.83 8.39 4.46
CA LEU A 9 -1.88 9.41 4.48
C LEU A 9 -1.98 10.10 5.84
N LYS A 10 -1.99 9.33 6.94
CA LYS A 10 -1.94 9.84 8.33
C LYS A 10 -0.79 10.79 8.54
N MET A 11 0.41 10.37 8.13
CA MET A 11 1.62 11.17 8.29
C MET A 11 1.55 12.48 7.47
N GLU A 12 1.01 12.45 6.25
CA GLU A 12 0.84 13.65 5.42
C GLU A 12 -0.17 14.63 6.05
N LEU A 13 -1.30 14.14 6.56
CA LEU A 13 -2.30 14.98 7.22
C LEU A 13 -1.75 15.60 8.51
N PHE A 14 -1.00 14.82 9.29
CA PHE A 14 -0.33 15.32 10.49
C PHE A 14 0.70 16.40 10.16
N GLN A 15 1.51 16.21 9.11
CA GLN A 15 2.46 17.23 8.64
C GLN A 15 1.78 18.53 8.17
N LYS A 16 0.50 18.46 7.77
CA LYS A 16 -0.31 19.63 7.45
C LYS A 16 -0.93 20.31 8.67
N GLY A 17 -0.64 19.82 9.88
CA GLY A 17 -1.14 20.39 11.14
C GLY A 17 -2.56 19.96 11.49
N ILE A 18 -3.08 18.88 10.89
CA ILE A 18 -4.42 18.36 11.23
C ILE A 18 -4.31 17.53 12.51
N ASP A 19 -5.21 17.79 13.45
CA ASP A 19 -5.27 17.09 14.72
C ASP A 19 -5.44 15.58 14.56
N ARG A 20 -4.75 14.83 15.41
CA ARG A 20 -4.74 13.37 15.38
C ARG A 20 -6.13 12.76 15.50
N GLU A 21 -6.99 13.32 16.35
CA GLU A 21 -8.37 12.85 16.52
C GLU A 21 -9.19 13.02 15.23
N ILE A 22 -8.99 14.13 14.50
CA ILE A 22 -9.65 14.37 13.21
C ILE A 22 -9.14 13.37 12.17
N ILE A 23 -7.84 13.11 12.14
CA ILE A 23 -7.21 12.13 11.26
C ILE A 23 -7.77 10.73 11.54
N GLU A 24 -7.79 10.31 12.80
CA GLU A 24 -8.30 8.98 13.19
C GLU A 24 -9.80 8.84 12.89
N LYS A 25 -10.59 9.90 13.09
CA LYS A 25 -12.02 9.88 12.76
C LYS A 25 -12.26 9.72 11.25
N VAL A 26 -11.58 10.52 10.42
CA VAL A 26 -11.75 10.48 8.96
C VAL A 26 -11.26 9.17 8.35
N LEU A 27 -10.25 8.53 8.96
CA LEU A 27 -9.66 7.29 8.44
C LEU A 27 -10.22 6.02 9.09
N SER A 28 -10.96 6.13 10.20
CA SER A 28 -11.64 4.98 10.82
C SER A 28 -12.99 4.68 10.18
N GLU A 29 -13.57 5.64 9.45
CA GLU A 29 -14.64 5.36 8.51
C GLU A 29 -14.05 4.47 7.39
N PRO A 30 -14.71 3.35 7.02
CA PRO A 30 -14.27 2.54 5.90
C PRO A 30 -14.02 3.48 4.73
N PHE A 31 -12.81 3.45 4.19
CA PHE A 31 -12.45 4.31 3.07
C PHE A 31 -13.44 4.02 1.93
N ASP A 32 -14.44 4.88 1.77
CA ASP A 32 -15.46 4.82 0.72
C ASP A 32 -14.87 5.20 -0.65
N SER A 33 -13.56 5.05 -0.82
CA SER A 33 -12.98 4.98 -2.14
C SER A 33 -13.43 3.67 -2.76
N ALA A 34 -14.02 3.73 -3.95
CA ALA A 34 -14.43 2.55 -4.74
C ALA A 34 -13.35 1.48 -5.00
N GLN A 35 -12.13 1.67 -4.47
CA GLN A 35 -10.99 0.75 -4.44
C GLN A 35 -10.50 0.64 -2.99
N GLY A 36 -10.43 -0.58 -2.46
CA GLY A 36 -9.93 -0.82 -1.11
C GLY A 36 -8.42 -0.59 -0.99
N GLU A 37 -7.88 -0.58 0.23
CA GLU A 37 -6.44 -0.40 0.47
C GLU A 37 -5.60 -1.50 -0.22
N GLU A 38 -6.13 -2.71 -0.29
CA GLU A 38 -5.54 -3.84 -1.02
C GLU A 38 -5.44 -3.56 -2.52
N ASP A 39 -6.49 -3.01 -3.15
CA ASP A 39 -6.47 -2.67 -4.58
C ASP A 39 -5.44 -1.57 -4.88
N LEU A 40 -5.32 -0.58 -3.98
CA LEU A 40 -4.28 0.43 -4.08
C LEU A 40 -2.87 -0.17 -3.96
N ALA A 41 -2.68 -1.15 -3.07
CA ALA A 41 -1.42 -1.87 -2.94
C ALA A 41 -1.11 -2.69 -4.21
N LYS A 42 -2.10 -3.36 -4.77
CA LYS A 42 -1.99 -4.11 -6.04
C LYS A 42 -1.58 -3.19 -7.20
N LEU A 43 -2.28 -2.08 -7.38
CA LEU A 43 -1.95 -1.05 -8.39
C LEU A 43 -0.55 -0.47 -8.19
N ALA A 44 -0.08 -0.34 -6.94
CA ALA A 44 1.28 0.11 -6.65
C ALA A 44 2.33 -0.91 -7.13
N LEU A 45 2.04 -2.21 -7.01
CA LEU A 45 2.92 -3.30 -7.41
C LEU A 45 2.96 -3.54 -8.91
N GLU A 46 1.85 -3.41 -9.64
CA GLU A 46 1.78 -3.68 -11.09
C GLU A 46 2.91 -2.99 -11.89
N LYS A 47 3.17 -1.71 -11.59
CA LYS A 47 4.24 -0.95 -12.25
C LYS A 47 5.64 -1.46 -11.94
N LYS A 48 5.82 -2.13 -10.79
CA LYS A 48 7.09 -2.69 -10.34
C LYS A 48 7.30 -4.12 -10.81
N MET A 49 6.24 -4.89 -11.01
CA MET A 49 6.30 -6.27 -11.50
C MET A 49 7.08 -6.38 -12.82
N LYS A 50 6.85 -5.44 -13.76
CA LYS A 50 7.61 -5.39 -15.02
C LYS A 50 9.12 -5.23 -14.81
N ALA A 51 9.52 -4.38 -13.86
CA ALA A 51 10.93 -4.12 -13.54
C ALA A 51 11.58 -5.25 -12.73
N TRP A 52 10.78 -6.07 -12.04
CA TRP A 52 11.25 -7.13 -11.14
C TRP A 52 11.01 -8.54 -11.67
N ARG A 53 10.54 -8.68 -12.91
CA ARG A 53 10.19 -9.96 -13.54
C ARG A 53 11.30 -11.03 -13.53
N ASN A 54 12.56 -10.60 -13.47
CA ASN A 54 13.73 -11.51 -13.47
C ASN A 54 14.24 -11.86 -12.07
N LEU A 55 13.62 -11.33 -11.01
CA LEU A 55 14.04 -11.66 -9.64
C LEU A 55 13.56 -13.06 -9.25
N PRO A 56 14.35 -13.81 -8.46
CA PRO A 56 13.88 -15.03 -7.83
C PRO A 56 12.60 -14.79 -7.02
N PRO A 57 11.67 -15.76 -6.93
CA PRO A 57 10.38 -15.56 -6.28
C PRO A 57 10.46 -15.04 -4.83
N GLN A 58 11.45 -15.51 -4.06
CA GLN A 58 11.63 -15.06 -2.67
C GLN A 58 12.13 -13.61 -2.60
N GLU A 59 13.06 -13.24 -3.49
CA GLU A 59 13.57 -11.86 -3.59
C GLU A 59 12.49 -10.90 -4.07
N LEU A 60 11.68 -11.31 -5.05
CA LEU A 60 10.54 -10.56 -5.53
C LEU A 60 9.55 -10.27 -4.40
N LYS A 61 9.15 -11.29 -3.63
CA LYS A 61 8.24 -11.13 -2.49
C LYS A 61 8.82 -10.17 -1.45
N LYS A 62 10.05 -10.39 -1.00
CA LYS A 62 10.73 -9.52 -0.03
C LYS A 62 10.76 -8.06 -0.51
N LYS A 63 11.14 -7.84 -1.77
CA LYS A 63 11.21 -6.50 -2.36
C LYS A 63 9.84 -5.82 -2.48
N ALA A 64 8.80 -6.59 -2.79
CA ALA A 64 7.43 -6.11 -2.86
C ALA A 64 6.90 -5.69 -1.48
N TYR A 65 7.14 -6.50 -0.44
CA TYR A 65 6.84 -6.14 0.95
C TYR A 65 7.52 -4.84 1.36
N GLU A 66 8.84 -4.74 1.20
CA GLU A 66 9.61 -3.54 1.58
C GLU A 66 9.14 -2.29 0.82
N PHE A 67 8.72 -2.45 -0.44
CA PHE A 67 8.17 -1.35 -1.22
C PHE A 67 6.81 -0.87 -0.69
N LEU A 68 5.90 -1.78 -0.36
CA LEU A 68 4.58 -1.44 0.18
C LEU A 68 4.67 -0.83 1.60
N MET A 69 5.56 -1.36 2.45
CA MET A 69 5.80 -0.78 3.77
C MET A 69 6.32 0.66 3.70
N ARG A 70 7.27 0.95 2.80
CA ARG A 70 7.74 2.34 2.57
C ARG A 70 6.68 3.26 1.96
N LYS A 71 5.65 2.67 1.36
CA LYS A 71 4.48 3.35 0.82
C LYS A 71 3.39 3.59 1.87
N GLY A 72 3.59 3.10 3.09
CA GLY A 72 2.70 3.28 4.23
C GLY A 72 1.51 2.33 4.25
N PHE A 73 1.55 1.25 3.48
CA PHE A 73 0.53 0.19 3.57
C PHE A 73 0.70 -0.61 4.85
N ASP A 74 -0.41 -1.06 5.40
CA ASP A 74 -0.39 -1.91 6.58
C ASP A 74 0.19 -3.30 6.30
N TYR A 75 0.66 -3.98 7.35
CA TYR A 75 1.34 -5.28 7.16
C TYR A 75 0.41 -6.32 6.53
N SER A 76 -0.84 -6.40 7.00
CA SER A 76 -1.88 -7.29 6.45
C SER A 76 -2.13 -6.99 4.98
N VAL A 77 -2.37 -5.71 4.64
CA VAL A 77 -2.61 -5.25 3.27
C VAL A 77 -1.41 -5.56 2.36
N ALA A 78 -0.20 -5.30 2.85
CA ALA A 78 1.02 -5.62 2.13
C ALA A 78 1.18 -7.12 1.90
N LYS A 79 0.84 -7.94 2.91
CA LYS A 79 0.88 -9.40 2.81
C LYS A 79 -0.10 -9.91 1.76
N ASP A 80 -1.36 -9.51 1.84
CA ASP A 80 -2.40 -9.97 0.93
C ASP A 80 -2.10 -9.55 -0.51
N ALA A 81 -1.66 -8.30 -0.72
CA ALA A 81 -1.24 -7.84 -2.04
C ALA A 81 -0.02 -8.61 -2.60
N VAL A 82 0.96 -8.96 -1.75
CA VAL A 82 2.16 -9.69 -2.17
C VAL A 82 1.89 -11.17 -2.46
N GLU A 83 1.01 -11.81 -1.69
CA GLU A 83 0.61 -13.19 -1.93
C GLU A 83 -0.14 -13.34 -3.26
N ASN A 84 -0.90 -12.32 -3.64
CA ASN A 84 -1.64 -12.26 -4.90
C ASN A 84 -0.80 -11.90 -6.14
N ILE A 85 0.50 -11.62 -6.00
CA ILE A 85 1.40 -11.29 -7.13
C ILE A 85 1.37 -12.34 -8.25
N ARG A 86 1.14 -13.61 -7.92
CA ARG A 86 1.11 -14.72 -8.90
C ARG A 86 -0.04 -14.63 -9.90
N HIS A 87 -1.07 -13.83 -9.62
CA HIS A 87 -2.21 -13.61 -10.50
C HIS A 87 -2.14 -12.28 -11.27
N MET A 88 -1.08 -11.48 -11.03
CA MET A 88 -0.80 -10.24 -11.75
C MET A 88 0.00 -10.54 -13.02
N GLY A 89 -0.63 -11.25 -13.96
CA GLY A 89 -0.10 -11.55 -15.30
C GLY A 89 -0.53 -10.50 -16.31
#